data_AF-A0A7E6D8P0-F1
#
_entry.id   AF-A0A7E6D8P0-F1
#
_cell.length_a   1.000
_cell.length_b   1.000
_cell.length_c   1.000
_cell.angle_alpha   90.00
_cell.angle_beta   90.00
_cell.angle_gamma   90.00
#
_symmetry.space_group_name_H-M   'P 1'
#
loop_
_entity.id
_entity.type
_entity.pdbx_description
1 polymer ?
#
loop_
_entity_poly.entity_id
_entity_poly.type
_entity_poly.pdbx_seq_one_letter_code
_entity_poly.pdbx_strand_id
1 'polypeptide(L)'
;MGRSVSRVGVESELTLDLCVRKHLRMLPSGRKHTGKSGKTSMEDQIVRAFDFEKEDRKDLSGSEENVSHAKTLAVDKLGKKRTSAGILEDMGDEVQNMLEKIGADISNSLLAKKKRLAMYTKASLKTSNQKIEHIWKIQQDLRQKLNQEFSQQFLTLFQQWEIDVQKAEEQEEKLTNLFRQQQKVFQQSRVVQSQRLNAIKQLYEQFIKSMDDLEKNQDTLLTGAQNELKKEMALLQKQIMMDTQQQEMANVRKSLQSMLF
;
A
#
# COMPACT_ATOMS: atom_id res chain seq x y z
N MET A 1 3.16 -1.16 -45.93
CA MET A 1 3.80 -0.26 -44.94
C MET A 1 2.74 0.70 -44.42
N GLY A 2 2.42 0.83 -43.13
CA GLY A 2 2.97 0.26 -41.91
C GLY A 2 1.90 0.28 -40.80
N ARG A 3 1.96 -0.71 -39.92
CA ARG A 3 1.22 -0.79 -38.65
C ARG A 3 2.15 -0.27 -37.56
N SER A 4 2.01 0.99 -37.14
CA SER A 4 2.88 1.53 -36.07
C SER A 4 2.26 2.68 -35.28
N VAL A 5 0.94 2.67 -35.01
CA VAL A 5 0.32 3.71 -34.14
C VAL A 5 -0.67 3.08 -33.17
N SER A 6 -0.20 2.12 -32.35
CA SER A 6 -0.97 1.67 -31.17
C SER A 6 -0.09 1.12 -30.04
N ARG A 7 1.24 1.10 -30.16
CA ARG A 7 2.09 0.44 -29.16
C ARG A 7 2.48 1.32 -27.97
N VAL A 8 2.69 2.62 -28.21
CA VAL A 8 3.25 3.52 -27.19
C VAL A 8 2.25 3.87 -26.07
N GLY A 9 0.95 4.00 -26.40
CA GLY A 9 -0.08 4.28 -25.38
C GLY A 9 -0.39 3.08 -24.49
N VAL A 10 -0.30 1.87 -25.04
CA VAL A 10 -0.56 0.62 -24.31
C VAL A 10 0.61 0.29 -23.37
N GLU A 11 1.85 0.59 -23.76
CA GLU A 11 3.04 0.37 -22.91
C GLU A 11 3.09 1.28 -21.68
N SER A 12 2.67 2.56 -21.77
CA SER A 12 2.61 3.45 -20.61
C SER A 12 1.55 3.07 -19.59
N GLU A 13 0.39 2.58 -20.06
CA GLU A 13 -0.74 2.18 -19.21
C GLU A 13 -0.45 0.84 -18.51
N LEU A 14 0.21 -0.09 -19.20
CA LEU A 14 0.69 -1.35 -18.64
C LEU A 14 1.78 -1.15 -17.57
N THR A 15 2.63 -0.13 -17.71
CA THR A 15 3.73 0.11 -16.75
C THR A 15 3.20 0.67 -15.43
N LEU A 16 2.18 1.53 -15.47
CA LEU A 16 1.50 2.02 -14.27
C LEU A 16 0.66 0.92 -13.59
N ASP A 17 -0.07 0.11 -14.36
CA ASP A 17 -0.86 -1.00 -13.81
C ASP A 17 0.03 -2.10 -13.19
N LEU A 18 1.22 -2.38 -13.77
CA LEU A 18 2.18 -3.32 -13.16
C LEU A 18 2.76 -2.79 -11.85
N CYS A 19 3.04 -1.48 -11.74
CA CYS A 19 3.61 -0.89 -10.52
C CYS A 19 2.60 -0.97 -9.35
N VAL A 20 1.34 -0.65 -9.64
CA VAL A 20 0.22 -0.72 -8.68
C VAL A 20 -0.06 -2.17 -8.25
N ARG A 21 -0.12 -3.12 -9.19
CA ARG A 21 -0.37 -4.54 -8.88
C ARG A 21 0.79 -5.24 -8.16
N LYS A 22 2.03 -4.80 -8.36
CA LYS A 22 3.19 -5.39 -7.67
C LYS A 22 3.26 -4.97 -6.20
N HIS A 23 2.77 -3.78 -5.85
CA HIS A 23 2.79 -3.27 -4.47
C HIS A 23 1.51 -3.56 -3.65
N LEU A 24 0.36 -3.81 -4.28
CA LEU A 24 -0.84 -4.31 -3.57
C LEU A 24 -0.65 -5.71 -2.94
N ARG A 25 0.38 -6.45 -3.37
CA ARG A 25 0.66 -7.82 -2.92
C ARG A 25 1.45 -7.92 -1.60
N MET A 26 1.86 -6.79 -1.02
CA MET A 26 2.71 -6.70 0.18
C MET A 26 2.01 -6.10 1.40
N LEU A 27 0.67 -6.14 1.46
CA LEU A 27 -0.09 -5.72 2.66
C LEU A 27 -0.16 -6.86 3.69
N PRO A 28 0.33 -6.69 4.93
CA PRO A 28 0.15 -7.68 5.98
C PRO A 28 -1.31 -7.70 6.45
N SER A 29 -1.82 -8.91 6.66
CA SER A 29 -3.17 -9.19 7.13
C SER A 29 -3.34 -8.93 8.63
N GLY A 30 -4.37 -8.15 9.00
CA GLY A 30 -4.88 -7.94 10.37
C GLY A 30 -5.18 -6.46 10.62
N ARG A 31 -6.33 -6.01 11.17
CA ARG A 31 -7.09 -6.52 12.32
C ARG A 31 -8.48 -5.85 12.34
N LYS A 32 -9.52 -6.61 12.71
CA LYS A 32 -10.90 -6.13 12.92
C LYS A 32 -11.00 -5.26 14.18
N HIS A 33 -11.63 -4.09 14.09
CA HIS A 33 -12.40 -3.52 15.19
C HIS A 33 -13.69 -2.87 14.69
N THR A 34 -14.77 -3.28 15.34
CA THR A 34 -16.16 -2.87 15.20
C THR A 34 -16.42 -1.52 15.86
N GLY A 35 -17.21 -0.65 15.23
CA GLY A 35 -17.78 0.55 15.85
C GLY A 35 -18.56 1.38 14.84
N LYS A 36 -19.84 1.65 15.11
CA LYS A 36 -20.89 2.03 14.17
C LYS A 36 -21.34 3.49 14.37
N SER A 37 -21.91 4.08 13.31
CA SER A 37 -22.74 5.32 13.25
C SER A 37 -21.98 6.63 13.02
N GLY A 38 -22.28 7.50 12.06
CA GLY A 38 -23.30 7.55 11.01
C GLY A 38 -23.44 8.99 10.48
N LYS A 39 -23.51 9.17 9.15
CA LYS A 39 -24.35 10.14 8.37
C LYS A 39 -23.80 10.39 6.95
N THR A 40 -24.57 9.89 5.96
CA THR A 40 -24.97 10.48 4.65
C THR A 40 -23.99 11.43 3.93
N SER A 41 -23.37 11.02 2.82
CA SER A 41 -23.90 10.97 1.43
C SER A 41 -23.80 12.31 0.69
N MET A 42 -22.71 12.48 -0.07
CA MET A 42 -22.52 13.57 -1.05
C MET A 42 -22.09 13.05 -2.44
N GLU A 43 -22.19 11.74 -2.70
CA GLU A 43 -21.75 11.15 -3.98
C GLU A 43 -22.89 10.80 -4.95
N ASP A 44 -24.14 11.02 -4.56
CA ASP A 44 -25.31 10.58 -5.34
C ASP A 44 -25.92 11.66 -6.25
N GLN A 45 -25.22 12.80 -6.47
CA GLN A 45 -25.80 13.96 -7.16
C GLN A 45 -25.19 14.29 -8.53
N ILE A 46 -24.24 13.51 -9.05
CA ILE A 46 -23.62 13.78 -10.36
C ILE A 46 -23.95 12.72 -11.44
N VAL A 47 -24.61 11.62 -11.08
CA VAL A 47 -24.91 10.53 -12.04
C VAL A 47 -26.28 10.69 -12.73
N ARG A 48 -27.08 11.72 -12.41
CA ARG A 48 -28.45 11.86 -12.93
C ARG A 48 -28.60 12.93 -14.03
N ALA A 49 -27.71 12.92 -15.01
CA ALA A 49 -27.91 13.62 -16.28
C ALA A 49 -27.39 12.74 -17.41
N PHE A 50 -28.25 12.45 -18.40
CA PHE A 50 -28.10 11.51 -19.53
C PHE A 50 -28.68 10.11 -19.30
N ASP A 51 -30.00 10.07 -19.16
CA ASP A 51 -30.81 8.92 -19.53
C ASP A 51 -31.51 9.26 -20.87
N PHE A 52 -31.25 8.49 -21.92
CA PHE A 52 -31.91 8.64 -23.22
C PHE A 52 -32.87 7.47 -23.37
N GLU A 53 -34.10 7.69 -22.91
CA GLU A 53 -35.24 6.80 -23.09
C GLU A 53 -35.39 6.43 -24.58
N LYS A 54 -35.41 5.12 -24.85
CA LYS A 54 -35.76 4.51 -26.12
C LYS A 54 -37.23 4.06 -26.04
N GLU A 55 -38.12 4.83 -26.64
CA GLU A 55 -39.42 4.40 -27.19
C GLU A 55 -39.86 5.57 -28.10
N ASP A 56 -40.25 5.42 -29.36
CA ASP A 56 -41.18 4.45 -29.92
C ASP A 56 -40.81 4.06 -31.35
N ARG A 57 -40.97 2.77 -31.66
CA ARG A 57 -41.28 2.34 -33.03
C ARG A 57 -42.70 2.79 -33.35
N LYS A 58 -42.86 3.72 -34.29
CA LYS A 58 -44.13 3.90 -34.98
C LYS A 58 -43.91 4.28 -36.44
N ASP A 59 -44.28 3.31 -37.26
CA ASP A 59 -44.53 3.30 -38.70
C ASP A 59 -44.52 4.64 -39.42
N LEU A 60 -43.57 4.79 -40.36
CA LEU A 60 -43.74 5.59 -41.57
C LEU A 60 -43.22 4.77 -42.75
N SER A 61 -44.08 3.85 -43.21
CA SER A 61 -44.01 3.22 -44.52
C SER A 61 -44.73 4.11 -45.53
N GLY A 62 -44.07 4.36 -46.66
CA GLY A 62 -44.64 5.00 -47.85
C GLY A 62 -43.57 5.82 -48.57
N SER A 63 -43.32 5.69 -49.87
CA SER A 63 -43.83 4.80 -50.90
C SER A 63 -42.80 4.89 -52.04
N GLU A 64 -42.15 3.79 -52.39
CA GLU A 64 -41.40 3.68 -53.64
C GLU A 64 -42.38 3.24 -54.73
N GLU A 65 -42.79 4.16 -55.61
CA GLU A 65 -43.57 3.80 -56.79
C GLU A 65 -42.64 3.68 -58.01
N ASN A 66 -42.14 2.46 -58.21
CA ASN A 66 -41.67 2.00 -59.50
C ASN A 66 -42.89 1.69 -60.36
N VAL A 67 -43.20 2.55 -61.34
CA VAL A 67 -44.16 2.21 -62.41
C VAL A 67 -43.39 1.68 -63.61
N SER A 68 -43.44 0.36 -63.74
CA SER A 68 -43.09 -0.39 -64.93
C SER A 68 -43.99 -0.08 -66.12
N HIS A 69 -43.38 0.00 -67.31
CA HIS A 69 -43.90 -0.43 -68.61
C HIS A 69 -45.43 -0.61 -68.77
N ALA A 70 -46.02 0.25 -69.60
CA ALA A 70 -47.17 -0.11 -70.42
C ALA A 70 -46.93 0.32 -71.87
N LYS A 71 -47.15 -0.66 -72.75
CA LYS A 71 -46.89 -0.69 -74.19
C LYS A 71 -48.14 -0.25 -74.93
N THR A 72 -47.94 0.43 -76.06
CA THR A 72 -48.86 0.56 -77.21
C THR A 72 -50.05 1.52 -77.07
N LEU A 73 -50.03 2.59 -77.88
CA LEU A 73 -51.18 3.00 -78.69
C LEU A 73 -50.66 3.52 -80.03
N ALA A 74 -50.95 2.74 -81.07
CA ALA A 74 -50.79 3.10 -82.46
C ALA A 74 -52.06 3.82 -82.92
N VAL A 75 -51.93 5.04 -83.44
CA VAL A 75 -52.88 5.61 -84.41
C VAL A 75 -52.08 6.40 -85.46
N ASP A 76 -51.91 5.71 -86.58
CA ASP A 76 -51.98 6.18 -87.96
C ASP A 76 -52.29 7.67 -88.20
N LYS A 77 -51.44 8.35 -88.98
CA LYS A 77 -51.87 8.92 -90.28
C LYS A 77 -50.70 9.47 -91.10
N LEU A 78 -50.45 8.71 -92.15
CA LEU A 78 -50.04 9.09 -93.50
C LEU A 78 -50.16 10.60 -93.83
N GLY A 79 -49.04 11.24 -94.11
CA GLY A 79 -48.96 12.64 -94.53
C GLY A 79 -47.85 12.88 -95.55
N LYS A 80 -48.04 12.33 -96.76
CA LYS A 80 -47.45 12.73 -98.05
C LYS A 80 -46.08 13.46 -98.01
N LYS A 81 -45.04 12.71 -98.42
CA LYS A 81 -43.91 13.22 -99.19
C LYS A 81 -44.40 14.22 -100.24
N ARG A 82 -43.98 15.48 -100.13
CA ARG A 82 -43.74 16.34 -101.29
C ARG A 82 -42.24 16.35 -101.52
N THR A 83 -41.82 15.60 -102.53
CA THR A 83 -40.54 15.82 -103.20
C THR A 83 -40.69 17.14 -103.96
N SER A 84 -40.05 18.22 -103.49
CA SER A 84 -39.68 19.33 -104.37
C SER A 84 -38.17 19.28 -104.52
N ALA A 85 -37.74 18.79 -105.67
CA ALA A 85 -36.37 18.83 -106.09
C ALA A 85 -35.91 20.28 -106.29
N GLY A 86 -34.68 20.54 -105.84
CA GLY A 86 -33.76 21.43 -106.52
C GLY A 86 -33.84 22.90 -106.14
N ILE A 87 -32.67 23.41 -105.71
CA ILE A 87 -32.30 24.82 -105.52
C ILE A 87 -32.57 25.37 -104.10
N LEU A 88 -32.10 24.68 -103.06
CA LEU A 88 -31.79 25.26 -101.73
C LEU A 88 -30.93 24.30 -100.86
N GLU A 89 -29.96 23.57 -101.42
CA GLU A 89 -29.09 22.67 -100.61
C GLU A 89 -27.95 23.43 -99.90
N ASP A 90 -27.51 24.56 -100.45
CA ASP A 90 -26.31 25.30 -99.99
C ASP A 90 -26.48 26.01 -98.62
N MET A 91 -27.67 26.55 -98.33
CA MET A 91 -27.94 27.21 -97.04
C MET A 91 -28.25 26.22 -95.90
N GLY A 92 -28.73 25.01 -96.21
CA GLY A 92 -29.08 24.00 -95.19
C GLY A 92 -27.85 23.41 -94.52
N ASP A 93 -26.82 23.14 -95.31
CA ASP A 93 -25.53 22.61 -94.84
C ASP A 93 -24.76 23.64 -94.00
N GLU A 94 -24.86 24.93 -94.35
CA GLU A 94 -24.24 26.00 -93.57
C GLU A 94 -24.92 26.19 -92.19
N VAL A 95 -26.25 26.14 -92.15
CA VAL A 95 -27.02 26.19 -90.89
C VAL A 95 -26.76 24.96 -90.02
N GLN A 96 -26.63 23.77 -90.62
CA GLN A 96 -26.28 22.53 -89.92
C GLN A 96 -24.86 22.58 -89.34
N ASN A 97 -23.88 23.06 -90.09
CA ASN A 97 -22.50 23.24 -89.62
C ASN A 97 -22.42 24.26 -88.47
N MET A 98 -23.18 25.37 -88.56
CA MET A 98 -23.30 26.33 -87.45
C MET A 98 -23.91 25.68 -86.18
N LEU A 99 -24.93 24.84 -86.31
CA LEU A 99 -25.53 24.09 -85.19
C LEU A 99 -24.55 23.09 -84.57
N GLU A 100 -23.79 22.36 -85.38
CA GLU A 100 -22.76 21.43 -84.90
C GLU A 100 -21.65 22.15 -84.16
N LYS A 101 -21.21 23.30 -84.66
CA LYS A 101 -20.23 24.17 -83.99
C LYS A 101 -20.76 24.69 -82.65
N ILE A 102 -22.02 25.15 -82.60
CA ILE A 102 -22.68 25.56 -81.34
C ILE A 102 -22.78 24.38 -80.37
N GLY A 103 -23.13 23.18 -80.84
CA GLY A 103 -23.18 21.96 -80.04
C GLY A 103 -21.81 21.57 -79.47
N ALA A 104 -20.75 21.67 -80.27
CA ALA A 104 -19.38 21.44 -79.86
C ALA A 104 -18.92 22.48 -78.81
N ASP A 105 -19.25 23.76 -79.01
CA ASP A 105 -18.93 24.83 -78.06
C ASP A 105 -19.66 24.65 -76.72
N ILE A 106 -20.93 24.24 -76.73
CA ILE A 106 -21.69 23.90 -75.53
C ILE A 106 -21.05 22.71 -74.81
N SER A 107 -20.70 21.65 -75.54
CA SER A 107 -20.07 20.45 -74.98
C SER A 107 -18.70 20.76 -74.37
N ASN A 108 -17.87 21.54 -75.08
CA ASN A 108 -16.56 21.99 -74.60
C ASN A 108 -16.69 22.88 -73.35
N SER A 109 -17.66 23.81 -73.35
CA SER A 109 -17.97 24.66 -72.20
C SER A 109 -18.43 23.84 -70.98
N LEU A 110 -19.28 22.82 -71.20
CA LEU A 110 -19.73 21.91 -70.15
C LEU A 110 -18.56 21.10 -69.57
N LEU A 111 -17.67 20.57 -70.41
CA LEU A 111 -16.47 19.87 -69.98
C LEU A 111 -15.54 20.77 -69.17
N ALA A 112 -15.32 22.01 -69.63
CA ALA A 112 -14.52 23.00 -68.91
C ALA A 112 -15.12 23.34 -67.54
N LYS A 113 -16.44 23.54 -67.45
CA LYS A 113 -17.17 23.74 -66.18
C LYS A 113 -17.03 22.55 -65.25
N LYS A 114 -17.19 21.32 -65.76
CA LYS A 114 -17.01 20.08 -64.98
C LYS A 114 -15.60 19.97 -64.42
N LYS A 115 -14.57 20.25 -65.24
CA LYS A 115 -13.17 20.25 -64.81
C LYS A 115 -12.90 21.31 -63.74
N ARG A 116 -13.42 22.53 -63.91
CA ARG A 116 -13.29 23.61 -62.93
C ARG A 116 -13.95 23.26 -61.61
N LEU A 117 -15.17 22.71 -61.64
CA LEU A 117 -15.88 22.26 -60.44
C LEU A 117 -15.11 21.14 -59.72
N ALA A 118 -14.62 20.14 -60.45
CA ALA A 118 -13.83 19.05 -59.88
C ALA A 118 -12.54 19.56 -59.20
N MET A 119 -11.82 20.51 -59.82
CA MET A 119 -10.63 21.11 -59.21
C MET A 119 -10.97 21.91 -57.95
N TYR A 120 -12.05 22.70 -58.00
CA TYR A 120 -12.51 23.48 -56.84
C TYR A 120 -12.92 22.57 -55.67
N THR A 121 -13.73 21.54 -55.91
CA THR A 121 -14.16 20.57 -54.89
C THR A 121 -12.96 19.85 -54.29
N LYS A 122 -11.98 19.43 -55.11
CA LYS A 122 -10.75 18.79 -54.63
C LYS A 122 -9.92 19.72 -53.72
N ALA A 123 -9.76 20.98 -54.12
CA ALA A 123 -9.03 21.96 -53.32
C ALA A 123 -9.76 22.25 -51.99
N SER A 124 -11.07 22.43 -52.03
CA SER A 124 -11.91 22.67 -50.85
C SER A 124 -11.85 21.50 -49.85
N LEU A 125 -12.00 20.25 -50.34
CA LEU A 125 -11.85 19.04 -49.52
C LEU A 125 -10.46 18.94 -48.90
N LYS A 126 -9.40 19.23 -49.66
CA LYS A 126 -8.03 19.21 -49.13
C LYS A 126 -7.87 20.21 -47.98
N THR A 127 -8.35 21.45 -48.16
CA THR A 127 -8.28 22.48 -47.11
C THR A 127 -9.13 22.12 -45.90
N SER A 128 -10.31 21.53 -46.10
CA SER A 128 -11.17 21.08 -45.00
C SER A 128 -10.50 19.95 -44.20
N ASN A 129 -9.94 18.94 -44.87
CA ASN A 129 -9.21 17.85 -44.22
C ASN A 129 -8.01 18.37 -43.41
N GLN A 130 -7.24 19.31 -43.96
CA GLN A 130 -6.11 19.93 -43.23
C GLN A 130 -6.56 20.64 -41.95
N LYS A 131 -7.73 21.31 -41.97
CA LYS A 131 -8.28 21.94 -40.76
C LYS A 131 -8.69 20.89 -39.72
N ILE A 132 -9.32 19.80 -40.14
CA ILE A 132 -9.72 18.70 -39.26
C ILE A 132 -8.49 18.04 -38.62
N GLU A 133 -7.46 17.74 -39.42
CA GLU A 133 -6.19 17.18 -38.94
C GLU A 133 -5.50 18.12 -37.95
N HIS A 134 -5.52 19.44 -38.22
CA HIS A 134 -4.93 20.42 -37.32
C HIS A 134 -5.66 20.49 -35.97
N ILE A 135 -7.00 20.50 -35.98
CA ILE A 135 -7.81 20.48 -34.75
C ILE A 135 -7.56 19.19 -33.97
N TRP A 136 -7.50 18.04 -34.67
CA TRP A 136 -7.19 16.76 -34.05
C TRP A 136 -5.82 16.78 -33.37
N LYS A 137 -4.79 17.32 -34.04
CA LYS A 137 -3.45 17.43 -33.47
C LYS A 137 -3.42 18.33 -32.24
N ILE A 138 -4.08 19.49 -32.28
CA ILE A 138 -4.20 20.38 -31.10
C ILE A 138 -4.84 19.63 -29.93
N GLN A 139 -5.93 18.90 -30.17
CA GLN A 139 -6.59 18.15 -29.11
C GLN A 139 -5.70 17.05 -28.53
N GLN A 140 -4.95 16.34 -29.39
CA GLN A 140 -4.00 15.32 -28.97
C GLN A 140 -2.88 15.93 -28.11
N ASP A 141 -2.30 17.05 -28.53
CA ASP A 141 -1.23 17.74 -27.82
C ASP A 141 -1.71 18.23 -26.43
N LEU A 142 -2.94 18.75 -26.33
CA LEU A 142 -3.54 19.15 -25.06
C LEU A 142 -3.72 17.97 -24.09
N ARG A 143 -4.19 16.81 -24.57
CA ARG A 143 -4.32 15.60 -23.74
C ARG A 143 -2.96 15.08 -23.28
N GLN A 144 -1.98 15.08 -24.16
CA GLN A 144 -0.61 14.67 -23.82
C GLN A 144 0.01 15.58 -22.76
N LYS A 145 -0.16 16.90 -22.92
CA LYS A 145 0.33 17.89 -21.96
C LYS A 145 -0.30 17.68 -20.58
N LEU A 146 -1.63 17.52 -20.51
CA LEU A 146 -2.34 17.26 -19.26
C LEU A 146 -1.82 15.98 -18.57
N ASN A 147 -1.66 14.89 -19.34
CA ASN A 147 -1.12 13.64 -18.81
C ASN A 147 0.30 13.79 -18.29
N GLN A 148 1.16 14.55 -18.98
CA GLN A 148 2.54 14.81 -18.55
C GLN A 148 2.57 15.61 -17.24
N GLU A 149 1.73 16.65 -17.12
CA GLU A 149 1.64 17.47 -15.90
C GLU A 149 1.23 16.64 -14.69
N PHE A 150 0.20 15.80 -14.82
CA PHE A 150 -0.22 14.92 -13.73
C PHE A 150 0.79 13.80 -13.46
N SER A 151 1.39 13.21 -14.49
CA SER A 151 2.43 12.19 -14.31
C SER A 151 3.61 12.72 -13.51
N GLN A 152 4.00 13.97 -13.77
CA GLN A 152 5.07 14.64 -13.02
C GLN A 152 4.67 14.86 -11.55
N GLN A 153 3.42 15.28 -11.29
CA GLN A 153 2.93 15.43 -9.91
C GLN A 153 2.92 14.09 -9.16
N PHE A 154 2.41 13.02 -9.79
CA PHE A 154 2.45 11.69 -9.21
C PHE A 154 3.88 11.21 -8.94
N LEU A 155 4.80 11.44 -9.88
CA LEU A 155 6.21 11.07 -9.72
C LEU A 155 6.82 11.77 -8.49
N THR A 156 6.58 13.06 -8.31
CA THR A 156 7.07 13.81 -7.15
C THR A 156 6.50 13.25 -5.84
N LEU A 157 5.20 12.91 -5.81
CA LEU A 157 4.59 12.30 -4.63
C LEU A 157 5.18 10.92 -4.32
N PHE A 158 5.42 10.08 -5.34
CA PHE A 158 6.03 8.77 -5.14
C PHE A 158 7.47 8.86 -4.65
N GLN A 159 8.27 9.78 -5.19
CA GLN A 159 9.63 10.02 -4.72
C GLN A 159 9.65 10.49 -3.26
N GLN A 160 8.75 11.39 -2.89
CA GLN A 160 8.64 11.84 -1.50
C GLN A 160 8.23 10.69 -0.57
N TRP A 161 7.26 9.88 -0.99
CA TRP A 161 6.83 8.72 -0.21
C TRP A 161 7.96 7.70 -0.03
N GLU A 162 8.72 7.41 -1.09
CA GLU A 162 9.88 6.52 -1.02
C GLU A 162 10.92 7.01 0.01
N ILE A 163 11.23 8.31 0.00
CA ILE A 163 12.11 8.94 1.00
C ILE A 163 11.55 8.77 2.41
N ASP A 164 10.25 8.97 2.60
CA ASP A 164 9.62 8.91 3.92
C ASP A 164 9.55 7.47 4.45
N VAL A 165 9.36 6.48 3.57
CA VAL A 165 9.48 5.05 3.92
C VAL A 165 10.91 4.74 4.36
N GLN A 166 11.91 5.17 3.59
CA GLN A 166 13.32 4.93 3.94
C GLN A 166 13.69 5.57 5.29
N LYS A 167 13.21 6.79 5.56
CA LYS A 167 13.39 7.43 6.87
C LYS A 167 12.70 6.66 8.00
N ALA A 168 11.51 6.11 7.75
CA ALA A 168 10.80 5.31 8.75
C ALA A 168 11.60 4.04 9.10
N GLU A 169 12.16 3.35 8.10
CA GLU A 169 13.03 2.18 8.28
C GLU A 169 14.27 2.53 9.12
N GLU A 170 14.93 3.65 8.84
CA GLU A 170 16.08 4.11 9.64
C GLU A 170 15.72 4.37 11.11
N GLN A 171 14.54 4.91 11.38
CA GLN A 171 14.08 5.13 12.77
C GLN A 171 13.71 3.82 13.47
N GLU A 172 13.10 2.89 12.74
CA GLU A 172 12.82 1.54 13.25
C GLU A 172 14.12 0.81 13.64
N GLU A 173 15.17 0.90 12.82
CA GLU A 173 16.47 0.29 13.12
C GLU A 173 17.10 0.90 14.38
N LYS A 174 17.04 2.23 14.54
CA LYS A 174 17.53 2.92 15.75
C LYS A 174 16.77 2.45 16.99
N LEU A 175 15.44 2.37 16.92
CA LEU A 175 14.60 1.92 18.03
C LEU A 175 14.89 0.46 18.38
N THR A 176 15.03 -0.40 17.38
CA THR A 176 15.39 -1.81 17.56
C THR A 176 16.73 -1.97 18.26
N ASN A 177 17.73 -1.18 17.86
CA ASN A 177 19.04 -1.18 18.48
C ASN A 177 18.99 -0.72 19.94
N LEU A 178 18.25 0.34 20.25
CA LEU A 178 18.05 0.83 21.62
C LEU A 178 17.35 -0.22 22.49
N PHE A 179 16.29 -0.85 21.97
CA PHE A 179 15.57 -1.90 22.68
C PHE A 179 16.47 -3.11 22.97
N ARG A 180 17.31 -3.52 22.00
CA ARG A 180 18.29 -4.59 22.19
C ARG A 180 19.31 -4.26 23.28
N GLN A 181 19.79 -3.01 23.34
CA GLN A 181 20.69 -2.57 24.41
C GLN A 181 19.98 -2.60 25.78
N GLN A 182 18.76 -2.06 25.86
CA GLN A 182 17.96 -2.06 27.08
C GLN A 182 17.67 -3.48 27.57
N GLN A 183 17.38 -4.41 26.66
CA GLN A 183 17.18 -5.83 26.97
C GLN A 183 18.42 -6.45 27.61
N LYS A 184 19.64 -6.13 27.11
CA LYS A 184 20.89 -6.60 27.71
C LYS A 184 21.09 -6.07 29.13
N VAL A 185 20.85 -4.77 29.34
CA VAL A 185 20.95 -4.14 30.68
C VAL A 185 19.97 -4.80 31.65
N PHE A 186 18.74 -5.05 31.21
CA PHE A 186 17.74 -5.70 32.05
C PHE A 186 18.13 -7.14 32.42
N GLN A 187 18.62 -7.92 31.45
CA GLN A 187 19.11 -9.28 31.67
C GLN A 187 20.30 -9.30 32.64
N GLN A 188 21.26 -8.38 32.47
CA GLN A 188 22.40 -8.26 33.36
C GLN A 188 21.98 -7.89 34.78
N SER A 189 21.07 -6.92 34.94
CA SER A 189 20.52 -6.55 36.24
C SER A 189 19.87 -7.74 36.95
N ARG A 190 19.08 -8.54 36.22
CA ARG A 190 18.47 -9.76 36.76
C ARG A 190 19.52 -10.76 37.26
N VAL A 191 20.60 -10.97 36.50
CA VAL A 191 21.70 -11.85 36.91
C VAL A 191 22.37 -11.34 38.17
N VAL A 192 22.71 -10.05 38.23
CA VAL A 192 23.35 -9.43 39.41
C VAL A 192 22.45 -9.52 40.64
N GLN A 193 21.15 -9.27 40.52
CA GLN A 193 20.21 -9.42 41.63
C GLN A 193 20.14 -10.87 42.13
N SER A 194 20.08 -11.84 41.23
CA SER A 194 20.10 -13.27 41.60
C SER A 194 21.40 -13.66 42.31
N GLN A 195 22.54 -13.15 41.86
CA GLN A 195 23.83 -13.37 42.52
C GLN A 195 23.86 -12.78 43.92
N ARG A 196 23.38 -11.54 44.10
CA ARG A 196 23.30 -10.87 45.41
C ARG A 196 22.42 -11.65 46.37
N LEU A 197 21.27 -12.15 45.92
CA LEU A 197 20.38 -12.96 46.76
C LEU A 197 21.05 -14.26 47.20
N ASN A 198 21.78 -14.94 46.30
CA ASN A 198 22.54 -16.13 46.66
C ASN A 198 23.65 -15.84 47.67
N ALA A 199 24.37 -14.71 47.53
CA ALA A 199 25.39 -14.31 48.49
C ALA A 199 24.80 -14.04 49.88
N ILE A 200 23.64 -13.36 49.95
CA ILE A 200 22.92 -13.13 51.21
C ILE A 200 22.51 -14.47 51.84
N LYS A 201 21.99 -15.41 51.05
CA LYS A 201 21.61 -16.74 51.52
C LYS A 201 22.80 -17.50 52.10
N GLN A 202 23.93 -17.52 51.39
CA GLN A 202 25.16 -18.17 51.86
C GLN A 202 25.70 -17.55 53.15
N LEU A 203 25.66 -16.21 53.26
CA LEU A 203 26.09 -15.52 54.47
C LEU A 203 25.21 -15.89 55.67
N TYR A 204 23.89 -15.98 55.46
CA TYR A 204 22.96 -16.40 56.50
C TYR A 204 23.19 -17.85 56.93
N GLU A 205 23.40 -18.78 55.98
CA GLU A 205 23.73 -20.18 56.28
C GLU A 205 25.04 -20.29 57.10
N GLN A 206 26.06 -19.49 56.77
CA GLN A 206 27.31 -19.44 57.53
C GLN A 206 27.13 -18.84 58.93
N PHE A 207 26.30 -17.82 59.08
CA PHE A 207 25.99 -17.23 60.38
C PHE A 207 25.35 -18.25 61.32
N ILE A 208 24.33 -18.98 60.84
CA ILE A 208 23.66 -20.03 61.63
C ILE A 208 24.66 -21.11 62.03
N LYS A 209 25.46 -21.62 61.09
CA LYS A 209 26.50 -22.61 61.41
C LYS A 209 27.50 -22.11 62.46
N SER A 210 27.92 -20.85 62.37
CA SER A 210 28.87 -20.27 63.32
C SER A 210 28.25 -20.12 64.72
N MET A 211 26.95 -19.82 64.80
CA MET A 211 26.20 -19.81 66.06
C MET A 211 26.11 -21.20 66.68
N ASP A 212 25.78 -22.22 65.89
CA ASP A 212 25.74 -23.62 66.36
C ASP A 212 27.11 -24.09 66.87
N ASP A 213 28.19 -23.73 66.18
CA ASP A 213 29.56 -24.09 66.60
C ASP A 213 29.99 -23.32 67.86
N LEU A 214 29.55 -22.07 68.01
CA LEU A 214 29.77 -21.29 69.24
C LEU A 214 29.03 -21.90 70.43
N GLU A 215 27.78 -22.31 70.27
CA GLU A 215 26.98 -22.96 71.32
C GLU A 215 27.65 -24.25 71.81
N LYS A 216 28.09 -25.12 70.88
CA LYS A 216 28.87 -26.33 71.22
C LYS A 216 30.14 -26.00 72.01
N ASN A 217 30.87 -24.96 71.61
CA ASN A 217 32.07 -24.53 72.34
C ASN A 217 31.73 -24.03 73.75
N GLN A 218 30.64 -23.27 73.90
CA GLN A 218 30.16 -22.81 75.21
C GLN A 218 29.76 -23.96 76.12
N ASP A 219 29.10 -24.99 75.59
CA ASP A 219 28.76 -26.21 76.35
C ASP A 219 30.01 -26.91 76.87
N THR A 220 31.07 -27.02 76.06
CA THR A 220 32.33 -27.62 76.53
C THR A 220 33.00 -26.81 77.63
N LEU A 221 33.03 -25.48 77.49
CA LEU A 221 33.58 -24.57 78.50
C LEU A 221 32.78 -24.63 79.81
N LEU A 222 31.45 -24.61 79.72
CA LEU A 222 30.56 -24.70 80.87
C LEU A 222 30.73 -26.04 81.59
N THR A 223 30.80 -27.14 80.86
CA THR A 223 31.08 -28.47 81.42
C THR A 223 32.44 -28.50 82.13
N GLY A 224 33.47 -27.88 81.53
CA GLY A 224 34.79 -27.73 82.16
C GLY A 224 34.74 -26.96 83.47
N ALA A 225 34.11 -25.78 83.47
CA ALA A 225 33.94 -24.95 84.67
C ALA A 225 33.13 -25.67 85.77
N GLN A 226 32.06 -26.38 85.40
CA GLN A 226 31.28 -27.19 86.34
C GLN A 226 32.12 -28.32 86.97
N ASN A 227 32.99 -28.96 86.19
CA ASN A 227 33.87 -30.01 86.69
C ASN A 227 34.93 -29.46 87.65
N GLU A 228 35.53 -28.30 87.37
CA GLU A 228 36.43 -27.63 88.30
C GLU A 228 35.71 -27.21 89.59
N LEU A 229 34.51 -26.64 89.50
CA LEU A 229 33.70 -26.31 90.68
C LEU A 229 33.43 -27.54 91.54
N LYS A 230 33.10 -28.69 90.93
CA LYS A 230 32.91 -29.95 91.68
C LYS A 230 34.18 -30.40 92.40
N LYS A 231 35.36 -30.23 91.78
CA LYS A 231 36.64 -30.55 92.43
C LYS A 231 36.91 -29.62 93.61
N GLU A 232 36.73 -28.31 93.44
CA GLU A 232 36.87 -27.32 94.51
C GLU A 232 35.92 -27.60 95.67
N MET A 233 34.65 -27.92 95.40
CA MET A 233 33.69 -28.31 96.44
C MET A 233 34.11 -29.58 97.18
N ALA A 234 34.67 -30.57 96.48
CA ALA A 234 35.18 -31.80 97.12
C ALA A 234 36.42 -31.54 97.99
N LEU A 235 37.34 -30.68 97.54
CA LEU A 235 38.50 -30.24 98.32
C LEU A 235 38.07 -29.50 99.58
N LEU A 236 37.13 -28.57 99.46
CA LEU A 236 36.56 -27.84 100.59
C LEU A 236 35.89 -28.79 101.59
N GLN A 237 35.07 -29.73 101.12
CA GLN A 237 34.43 -30.71 102.00
C GLN A 237 35.46 -31.55 102.76
N LYS A 238 36.52 -31.99 102.07
CA LYS A 238 37.63 -32.74 102.70
C LYS A 238 38.35 -31.89 103.74
N GLN A 239 38.62 -30.62 103.45
CA GLN A 239 39.27 -29.68 104.36
C GLN A 239 38.44 -29.49 105.65
N ILE A 240 37.14 -29.25 105.51
CA ILE A 240 36.21 -29.12 106.65
C ILE A 240 36.23 -30.38 107.53
N MET A 241 36.21 -31.57 106.93
CA MET A 241 36.32 -32.84 107.66
C MET A 241 37.62 -32.94 108.47
N MET A 242 38.76 -32.64 107.84
CA MET A 242 40.06 -32.70 108.51
C MET A 242 40.18 -31.69 109.66
N ASP A 243 39.76 -30.44 109.44
CA ASP A 243 39.81 -29.38 110.45
C ASP A 243 38.91 -29.72 111.65
N THR A 244 37.72 -30.29 111.40
CA THR A 244 36.80 -30.74 112.46
C THR A 244 37.41 -31.87 113.28
N GLN A 245 38.00 -32.88 112.63
CA GLN A 245 38.68 -33.99 113.33
C GLN A 245 39.86 -33.47 114.17
N GLN A 246 40.63 -32.53 113.63
CA GLN A 246 41.77 -31.94 114.34
C GLN A 246 41.31 -31.12 115.56
N GLN A 247 40.21 -30.38 115.44
CA GLN A 247 39.58 -29.66 116.55
C GLN A 247 39.06 -30.63 117.63
N GLU A 248 38.40 -31.73 117.26
CA GLU A 248 37.96 -32.75 118.21
C GLU A 248 39.13 -33.39 118.95
N MET A 249 40.19 -33.77 118.24
CA MET A 249 41.41 -34.33 118.85
C MET A 249 42.09 -33.33 119.80
N ALA A 250 42.09 -32.04 119.47
CA ALA A 250 42.57 -30.99 120.37
C ALA A 250 41.70 -30.86 121.63
N ASN A 251 40.37 -30.93 121.49
CA ASN A 251 39.43 -30.91 122.61
C ASN A 251 39.60 -32.13 123.53
N VAL A 252 39.81 -33.33 122.96
CA VAL A 252 40.10 -34.56 123.71
C VAL A 252 41.42 -34.41 124.48
N ARG A 253 42.50 -33.95 123.82
CA ARG A 253 43.78 -33.69 124.50
C ARG A 253 43.64 -32.70 125.65
N LYS A 254 42.93 -31.58 125.44
CA LYS A 254 42.65 -30.60 126.51
C LYS A 254 41.90 -31.24 127.67
N SER A 255 40.84 -32.01 127.39
CA SER A 255 40.04 -32.67 128.43
C SER A 255 40.85 -33.72 129.23
N LEU A 256 41.73 -34.48 128.55
CA LEU A 256 42.65 -35.40 129.20
C LEU A 256 43.69 -34.67 130.06
N GLN A 257 44.23 -33.55 129.58
CA GLN A 257 45.20 -32.75 130.32
C GLN A 257 44.57 -32.14 131.59
N SER A 258 43.32 -31.68 131.54
CA SER A 258 42.57 -31.22 132.71
C SER A 258 42.14 -32.33 133.70
N MET A 259 42.29 -33.61 133.34
CA MET A 259 42.10 -34.73 134.26
C MET A 259 43.41 -35.18 134.93
N LEU A 260 44.57 -34.86 134.35
CA LEU A 260 45.89 -35.27 134.83
C LEU A 260 46.62 -34.20 135.66
N PHE A 261 46.14 -32.95 135.63
CA PHE A 261 46.58 -31.81 136.44
C PHE A 261 45.35 -31.12 137.04
#